data_AF-A0A1F6NAZ0-F1
#
_entry.id   AF-A0A1F6NAZ0-F1
#
_cell.length_a   1.000
_cell.length_b   1.000
_cell.length_c   1.000
_cell.angle_alpha   90.00
_cell.angle_beta   90.00
_cell.angle_gamma   90.00
#
_symmetry.space_group_name_H-M   'P 1'
#
loop_
_entity.id
_entity.type
_entity.pdbx_description
1 polymer ?
#
loop_
_entity_poly.entity_id
_entity_poly.type
_entity_poly.pdbx_seq_one_letter_code
_entity_poly.pdbx_strand_id
1 'polypeptide(L)'
;MITIPFGALLFIYLFFMLGFVVFSFVNVGHLISTGTVNRISIAVILLYFIFSIFITVATWILIGDVDWQQPLVVWSISWLTPIYSIGFAF
;
A
#
# COMPACT_ATOMS: atom_id res chain seq x y z
N MET A 1 -19.42 -12.62 10.91
CA MET A 1 -18.10 -11.95 10.85
C MET A 1 -17.66 -11.99 9.40
N ILE A 2 -17.28 -10.85 8.82
CA ILE A 2 -16.77 -10.78 7.44
C ILE A 2 -15.25 -10.67 7.52
N THR A 3 -14.57 -11.61 6.89
CA THR A 3 -13.10 -11.67 6.82
C THR A 3 -12.65 -11.66 5.37
N ILE A 4 -11.50 -11.04 5.12
CA ILE A 4 -10.78 -11.13 3.85
C ILE A 4 -9.36 -11.62 4.13
N PRO A 5 -8.69 -12.30 3.18
CA PRO A 5 -7.27 -12.59 3.31
C PRO A 5 -6.48 -11.28 3.43
N PHE A 6 -5.48 -11.24 4.29
CA PHE A 6 -4.62 -10.06 4.49
C PHE A 6 -3.98 -9.60 3.16
N GLY A 7 -3.68 -10.55 2.26
CA GLY A 7 -3.20 -10.27 0.90
C GLY A 7 -4.08 -9.38 0.05
N ALA A 8 -5.37 -9.21 0.37
CA ALA A 8 -6.25 -8.26 -0.33
C ALA A 8 -5.73 -6.81 -0.23
N LEU A 9 -5.09 -6.44 0.88
CA LEU A 9 -4.49 -5.10 1.06
C LEU A 9 -3.28 -4.88 0.14
N LEU A 10 -2.51 -5.94 -0.15
CA LEU A 10 -1.37 -5.86 -1.07
C LEU A 10 -1.84 -5.50 -2.49
N PHE A 11 -2.95 -6.08 -2.95
CA PHE A 11 -3.52 -5.73 -4.26
C PHE A 11 -3.99 -4.28 -4.34
N ILE A 12 -4.59 -3.76 -3.27
CA ILE A 12 -4.98 -2.35 -3.18
C ILE A 12 -3.74 -1.45 -3.26
N TYR A 13 -2.67 -1.80 -2.52
CA TYR A 13 -1.40 -1.08 -2.59
C TYR A 13 -0.81 -1.10 -4.01
N LEU A 14 -0.81 -2.26 -4.69
CA LEU A 14 -0.31 -2.39 -6.05
C LEU A 14 -1.10 -1.53 -7.05
N PHE A 15 -2.40 -1.36 -6.86
CA PHE A 15 -3.21 -0.45 -7.68
C PHE A 15 -2.74 1.01 -7.55
N PHE A 16 -2.46 1.47 -6.33
CA PHE A 16 -1.91 2.81 -6.11
C PHE A 16 -0.49 2.96 -6.70
N MET A 17 0.34 1.92 -6.58
CA MET A 17 1.67 1.90 -7.19
C MET A 17 1.60 1.98 -8.72
N LEU A 18 0.65 1.30 -9.36
CA LEU A 18 0.43 1.42 -10.79
C LEU A 18 0.07 2.86 -11.18
N GLY A 19 -0.85 3.49 -10.43
CA GLY A 19 -1.20 4.90 -10.63
C GLY A 19 0.03 5.81 -10.54
N PHE A 20 0.85 5.64 -9.49
CA PHE A 20 2.10 6.37 -9.32
C PHE A 20 3.06 6.22 -10.51
N VAL A 21 3.21 5.00 -11.04
CA VAL A 21 4.05 4.73 -12.22
C VAL A 21 3.51 5.45 -13.45
N VAL A 22 2.19 5.41 -13.71
CA VAL A 22 1.57 6.10 -14.85
C VAL A 22 1.78 7.61 -14.74
N PHE A 23 1.51 8.21 -13.57
CA PHE A 23 1.73 9.65 -13.36
C PHE A 23 3.20 10.04 -13.50
N SER A 24 4.12 9.17 -13.08
CA SER A 24 5.56 9.38 -13.26
C SER A 24 5.95 9.48 -14.73
N PHE A 25 5.45 8.57 -15.58
CA PHE A 25 5.69 8.63 -17.02
C PHE A 25 5.08 9.88 -17.68
N VAL A 26 3.85 10.25 -17.30
CA VAL A 26 3.19 11.46 -17.77
C VAL A 26 4.01 12.71 -17.42
N ASN A 27 4.51 12.79 -16.18
CA ASN A 27 5.35 13.90 -15.74
C ASN A 27 6.67 13.98 -16.51
N VAL A 28 7.34 12.86 -16.75
CA VAL A 28 8.55 12.81 -17.58
C VAL A 28 8.26 13.26 -19.02
N GLY A 29 7.15 12.78 -19.60
CA GLY A 29 6.72 13.18 -20.94
C GLY A 29 6.45 14.68 -21.05
N HIS A 30 5.75 15.24 -20.05
CA HIS A 30 5.55 16.69 -19.96
C HIS A 30 6.88 17.44 -19.91
N LEU A 31 7.80 17.00 -19.06
CA LEU A 31 9.12 17.62 -18.89
C LEU A 31 9.92 17.70 -20.19
N ILE A 32 9.86 16.64 -21.00
CA ILE A 32 10.48 16.59 -22.33
C ILE A 32 9.75 17.55 -23.29
N SER A 33 8.42 17.51 -23.31
CA SER A 33 7.60 18.30 -24.24
C SER A 33 7.72 19.81 -24.02
N THR A 34 7.87 20.26 -22.77
CA THR A 34 7.96 21.67 -22.42
C THR A 34 9.40 22.21 -22.49
N GLY A 35 10.39 21.39 -22.86
CA GLY A 35 11.79 21.78 -22.98
C GLY A 35 12.42 22.23 -21.66
N THR A 36 11.75 22.02 -20.52
CA THR A 36 12.20 22.41 -19.17
C THR A 36 13.12 21.37 -18.53
N VAL A 37 13.72 20.49 -19.33
CA VAL A 37 14.77 19.55 -18.91
C VAL A 37 16.01 20.36 -18.55
N ASN A 38 16.04 20.89 -17.33
CA ASN A 38 17.18 21.60 -16.77
C ASN A 38 17.85 20.73 -15.68
N ARG A 39 19.03 21.14 -15.22
CA ARG A 39 19.81 20.35 -14.26
C ARG A 39 19.06 20.09 -12.94
N ILE A 40 18.20 21.03 -12.52
CA ILE A 40 17.41 20.91 -11.30
C ILE A 40 16.31 19.87 -11.47
N SER A 41 15.58 19.91 -12.59
CA SER A 41 14.51 18.95 -12.85
C SER A 41 15.03 17.51 -12.98
N ILE A 42 16.20 17.33 -13.60
CA ILE A 42 16.88 16.02 -13.65
C ILE A 42 17.25 15.54 -12.24
N ALA A 43 17.83 16.41 -11.41
CA ALA A 43 18.21 16.06 -10.04
C ALA A 43 17.00 15.65 -9.18
N VAL A 44 15.87 16.37 -9.30
CA VAL A 44 14.63 16.05 -8.58
C VAL A 44 14.05 14.72 -9.04
N ILE A 45 14.02 14.44 -10.35
CA ILE A 45 13.53 13.16 -10.90
C ILE A 45 14.40 12.00 -10.42
N LEU A 46 15.73 12.14 -10.48
CA LEU A 46 16.66 11.11 -10.01
C LEU A 46 16.50 10.84 -8.52
N LEU A 47 16.34 11.89 -7.71
CA LEU A 47 16.11 11.76 -6.27
C LEU A 47 14.82 10.97 -6.00
N TYR A 48 13.71 11.37 -6.62
CA TYR A 48 12.44 10.66 -6.51
C TYR A 48 12.55 9.21 -6.94
N PHE A 49 13.26 8.93 -8.04
CA PHE A 49 13.45 7.58 -8.55
C PHE A 49 14.24 6.69 -7.58
N ILE A 50 15.34 7.21 -7.02
CA ILE A 50 16.15 6.51 -6.02
C ILE A 50 15.32 6.19 -4.77
N PHE A 51 14.59 7.17 -4.24
CA PHE A 51 13.71 6.94 -3.09
C PHE A 51 12.62 5.92 -3.40
N SER A 52 12.03 5.97 -4.59
CA SER A 52 10.99 5.02 -5.01
C SER A 52 11.52 3.59 -5.06
N ILE A 53 12.72 3.38 -5.63
CA ILE A 53 13.39 2.06 -5.65
C ILE A 53 13.68 1.61 -4.22
N PHE A 54 14.28 2.49 -3.40
CA PHE A 54 14.63 2.17 -2.02
C PHE A 54 13.40 1.74 -1.21
N ILE A 55 12.30 2.51 -1.27
CA ILE A 55 11.05 2.18 -0.59
C ILE A 55 10.52 0.83 -1.09
N THR A 56 10.51 0.60 -2.40
CA THR A 56 10.02 -0.67 -2.97
C THR A 56 10.82 -1.87 -2.47
N VAL A 57 12.16 -1.77 -2.46
CA VAL A 57 13.04 -2.85 -1.96
C VAL A 57 12.88 -3.04 -0.45
N ALA A 58 12.83 -1.97 0.32
CA ALA A 58 12.63 -2.03 1.77
C ALA A 58 11.28 -2.67 2.11
N THR A 59 10.21 -2.28 1.42
CA THR A 59 8.88 -2.87 1.56
C THR A 59 8.91 -4.36 1.22
N TRP A 60 9.56 -4.76 0.11
CA TRP A 60 9.68 -6.17 -0.27
C TRP A 60 10.33 -7.03 0.82
N ILE A 61 11.39 -6.53 1.46
CA ILE A 61 12.06 -7.21 2.57
C ILE A 61 11.14 -7.30 3.78
N LEU A 62 10.49 -6.20 4.16
CA LEU A 62 9.64 -6.14 5.36
C LEU A 62 8.40 -7.05 5.27
N ILE A 63 7.90 -7.32 4.06
CA ILE A 63 6.70 -8.15 3.84
C ILE A 63 7.01 -9.59 3.43
N GLY A 64 8.28 -9.98 3.32
CA GLY A 64 8.69 -11.29 2.80
C GLY A 64 8.15 -12.48 3.60
N ASP A 65 8.05 -12.31 4.92
CA ASP A 65 7.60 -13.36 5.86
C ASP A 65 6.13 -13.20 6.28
N VAL A 66 5.38 -12.31 5.63
CA VAL A 66 3.97 -12.07 5.95
C VAL A 66 3.12 -13.26 5.50
N ASP A 67 2.30 -13.79 6.40
CA ASP A 67 1.26 -14.74 6.04
C ASP A 67 0.09 -14.03 5.32
N TRP A 68 0.10 -14.11 3.99
CA TRP A 68 -0.92 -13.49 3.15
C TRP A 68 -2.30 -14.16 3.23
N GLN A 69 -2.38 -15.39 3.73
CA GLN A 69 -3.63 -16.12 3.95
C GLN A 69 -4.24 -15.79 5.31
N GLN A 70 -3.52 -15.09 6.19
CA GLN A 70 -4.03 -14.67 7.48
C GLN A 70 -5.38 -13.94 7.32
N PRO A 71 -6.44 -14.38 8.01
CA PRO A 71 -7.74 -13.75 7.92
C PRO A 71 -7.73 -12.39 8.64
N LEU A 72 -8.01 -11.33 7.89
CA LEU A 72 -8.27 -9.99 8.43
C LEU A 72 -9.77 -9.83 8.67
N VAL A 73 -10.15 -9.56 9.91
CA VAL A 73 -11.56 -9.29 10.28
C VAL A 73 -11.91 -7.87 9.89
N VAL A 74 -12.73 -7.73 8.84
CA VAL A 74 -13.15 -6.43 8.29
C VAL A 74 -14.41 -5.93 9.00
N TRP A 75 -15.29 -6.85 9.37
CA TRP A 75 -16.52 -6.52 10.08
C TRP A 75 -16.89 -7.61 11.06
N SER A 76 -17.20 -7.23 12.29
CA SER A 76 -17.69 -8.13 13.32
C SER A 76 -18.91 -7.56 14.02
N ILE A 77 -19.78 -8.45 14.48
CA ILE A 77 -20.97 -8.15 15.29
C ILE A 77 -20.76 -8.58 16.76
N SER A 78 -19.52 -8.86 17.18
CA SER A 78 -19.14 -9.20 18.57
C SER A 78 -19.52 -8.13 19.60
N TRP A 79 -19.86 -6.93 19.15
CA TRP A 79 -20.38 -5.85 20.00
C TRP A 79 -21.89 -5.98 20.28
N LEU A 80 -22.61 -6.82 19.53
CA LEU A 80 -24.01 -7.21 19.78
C LEU A 80 -24.13 -8.51 20.58
N THR A 81 -23.03 -9.24 20.83
CA THR A 81 -23.09 -10.36 21.77
C THR A 81 -23.39 -9.80 23.16
N PRO A 82 -24.50 -10.20 23.77
CA PRO A 82 -24.91 -9.59 25.01
C PRO A 82 -24.07 -10.13 26.17
N ILE A 83 -23.76 -9.26 27.12
CA ILE A 83 -22.87 -9.49 28.28
C ILE A 83 -23.39 -10.58 29.25
N TYR A 84 -24.56 -11.19 29.00
CA TYR A 84 -25.20 -12.10 29.95
C TYR A 84 -24.55 -13.48 30.14
N SER A 85 -23.47 -13.84 29.43
CA SER A 85 -22.71 -15.06 29.74
C SER A 85 -21.73 -14.90 30.93
N ILE A 86 -21.69 -13.74 31.59
CA ILE A 86 -20.95 -13.53 32.86
C ILE A 86 -21.80 -13.93 34.08
N GLY A 87 -23.07 -14.31 33.89
CA GLY A 87 -23.93 -14.85 34.94
C GLY A 87 -23.99 -16.39 34.91
N PHE A 88 -23.75 -17.00 36.08
CA PHE A 88 -23.87 -18.43 36.41
C PHE A 88 -22.62 -19.31 36.18
N ALA A 89 -21.54 -18.98 36.87
CA ALA A 89 -20.70 -19.98 37.52
C ALA A 89 -21.11 -20.07 39.00
N PHE A 90 -22.06 -20.96 39.29
CA PHE A 90 -22.30 -21.56 40.60
C PHE A 90 -22.40 -23.08 40.40
#